data_AF-A0A6A5EI74-F1
#
_entry.id   AF-A0A6A5EI74-F1
#
_cell.length_a   1.000
_cell.length_b   1.000
_cell.length_c   1.000
_cell.angle_alpha   90.00
_cell.angle_beta   90.00
_cell.angle_gamma   90.00
#
_symmetry.space_group_name_H-M   'P 1'
#
loop_
_entity.id
_entity.type
_entity.pdbx_description
1 polymer ?
#
loop_
_entity_poly.entity_id
_entity_poly.type
_entity_poly.pdbx_seq_one_letter_code
_entity_poly.pdbx_strand_id
1 'polypeptide(L)'
;MHYLGAQRGAMYSSEHNLERFRAETVARNRCSTPVKNLYISGQDVFSCGIAGALHGGLLCASAVLDHIVYLDLVVLKKTLKKRKARELAQLAKKKLQ
;
A
#
# COMPACT_ATOMS: atom_id res chain seq x y z
N MET A 1 8.91 28.58 -0.28
CA MET A 1 9.70 27.43 0.18
C MET A 1 8.85 26.19 -0.06
N HIS A 2 9.16 25.37 -1.07
CA HIS A 2 8.25 24.31 -1.56
C HIS A 2 8.97 22.95 -1.48
N TYR A 3 9.12 22.40 -0.27
CA TYR A 3 9.83 21.12 -0.09
C TYR A 3 9.15 19.96 -0.84
N LEU A 4 7.83 19.85 -0.75
CA LEU A 4 7.05 18.75 -1.35
C LEU A 4 6.14 19.18 -2.51
N GLY A 5 6.17 20.46 -2.90
CA GLY A 5 5.23 20.97 -3.90
C GLY A 5 3.74 20.82 -3.54
N ALA A 6 3.42 20.60 -2.26
CA ALA A 6 2.05 20.35 -1.81
C ALA A 6 1.14 21.53 -2.14
N GLN A 7 -0.03 21.24 -2.72
CA GLN A 7 -1.02 22.26 -3.04
C GLN A 7 -1.40 23.03 -1.76
N ARG A 8 -1.23 24.35 -1.77
CA ARG A 8 -1.48 25.24 -0.62
C ARG A 8 -0.72 24.88 0.66
N GLY A 9 0.38 24.10 0.56
CA GLY A 9 1.12 23.63 1.72
C GLY A 9 0.39 22.56 2.54
N ALA A 10 -0.59 21.86 1.95
CA ALA A 10 -1.37 20.84 2.65
C ALA A 10 -0.50 19.67 3.12
N MET A 11 -0.49 19.43 4.45
CA MET A 11 0.28 18.34 5.06
C MET A 11 -0.24 16.95 4.64
N TYR A 12 -1.55 16.82 4.43
CA TYR A 12 -2.24 15.57 4.13
C TYR A 12 -2.86 15.50 2.73
N SER A 13 -2.40 16.40 1.83
CA SER A 13 -2.96 16.57 0.49
C SER A 13 -4.47 16.78 0.51
N SER A 14 -5.27 15.80 0.10
CA SER A 14 -6.73 15.89 0.04
C SER A 14 -7.36 16.04 1.42
N GLU A 15 -8.37 16.90 1.50
CA GLU A 15 -9.18 17.13 2.71
C GLU A 15 -9.72 15.82 3.29
N HIS A 16 -9.68 15.70 4.62
CA HIS A 16 -10.10 14.49 5.32
C HIS A 16 -11.55 14.62 5.83
N ASN A 17 -12.47 14.85 4.89
CA ASN A 17 -13.91 14.93 5.15
C ASN A 17 -14.64 13.71 4.56
N LEU A 18 -15.94 13.61 4.82
CA LEU A 18 -16.75 12.49 4.33
C LEU A 18 -16.83 12.45 2.79
N GLU A 19 -16.72 13.59 2.10
CA GLU A 19 -16.77 13.68 0.64
C GLU A 19 -15.64 12.91 -0.03
N ARG A 20 -14.47 12.85 0.62
CA ARG A 20 -13.30 12.08 0.15
C ARG A 20 -13.61 10.59 -0.06
N PHE A 21 -14.44 10.02 0.81
CA PHE A 21 -14.73 8.59 0.85
C PHE A 21 -16.00 8.22 0.09
N ARG A 22 -16.65 9.18 -0.59
CA ARG A 22 -17.75 8.88 -1.50
C ARG A 22 -17.25 8.05 -2.68
N ALA A 23 -18.07 7.12 -3.15
CA ALA A 23 -17.73 6.21 -4.25
C ALA A 23 -17.24 6.95 -5.50
N GLU A 24 -17.88 8.08 -5.84
CA GLU A 24 -17.50 8.91 -6.99
C GLU A 24 -16.10 9.52 -6.82
N THR A 25 -15.78 10.05 -5.64
CA THR A 25 -14.46 10.62 -5.34
C THR A 25 -13.39 9.53 -5.36
N VAL A 26 -13.66 8.36 -4.78
CA VAL A 26 -12.75 7.21 -4.80
C VAL A 26 -12.51 6.72 -6.23
N ALA A 27 -13.56 6.66 -7.06
CA ALA A 27 -13.43 6.28 -8.47
C ALA A 27 -12.61 7.29 -9.29
N ARG A 28 -12.73 8.59 -8.97
CA ARG A 28 -11.93 9.67 -9.59
C ARG A 28 -10.47 9.65 -9.13
N ASN A 29 -10.21 9.27 -7.88
CA ASN A 29 -8.87 9.22 -7.28
C ASN A 29 -8.22 7.83 -7.32
N ARG A 30 -8.75 6.89 -8.11
CA ARG A 30 -8.19 5.53 -8.24
C ARG A 30 -6.83 5.55 -8.96
N CYS A 31 -6.02 4.52 -8.74
CA CYS A 31 -4.66 4.44 -9.29
C CYS A 31 -4.57 4.54 -10.82
N SER A 32 -5.53 3.96 -11.54
CA SER A 32 -5.52 3.97 -13.01
C SER A 32 -6.16 5.26 -13.53
N THR A 33 -5.43 5.93 -14.43
CA THR A 33 -5.90 7.15 -15.09
C THR A 33 -6.40 6.84 -16.51
N PRO A 34 -7.13 7.77 -17.17
CA PRO A 34 -7.47 7.64 -18.58
C PRO A 34 -6.26 7.67 -19.53
N VAL A 35 -5.11 8.16 -19.07
CA VAL A 35 -3.88 8.22 -19.86
C VAL A 35 -3.16 6.88 -19.75
N LYS A 36 -2.94 6.24 -20.90
CA LYS A 36 -2.28 4.93 -20.95
C LYS A 36 -0.90 4.98 -20.28
N ASN A 37 -0.63 3.97 -19.44
CA ASN A 37 0.62 3.81 -18.69
C ASN A 37 0.93 4.94 -17.69
N LEU A 38 -0.05 5.79 -17.36
CA LEU A 38 0.06 6.78 -16.29
C LEU A 38 -0.79 6.34 -15.10
N TYR A 39 -0.13 6.24 -13.94
CA TYR A 39 -0.75 5.78 -12.69
C TYR A 39 -0.49 6.79 -11.57
N ILE A 40 -1.44 6.88 -10.64
CA ILE A 40 -1.33 7.70 -9.44
C ILE A 40 -1.20 6.82 -8.19
N SER A 41 -0.45 7.34 -7.21
CA SER A 41 -0.06 6.65 -5.99
C SER A 41 -0.03 7.64 -4.82
N GLY A 42 0.29 7.15 -3.63
CA GLY A 42 0.43 7.96 -2.43
C GLY A 42 -0.87 8.11 -1.65
N GLN A 43 -0.87 9.06 -0.71
CA GLN A 43 -1.91 9.16 0.31
C GLN A 43 -3.30 9.53 -0.25
N ASP A 44 -3.37 10.28 -1.35
CA ASP A 44 -4.64 10.73 -1.94
C ASP A 44 -5.50 9.60 -2.53
N VAL A 45 -4.84 8.54 -2.97
CA VAL A 45 -5.49 7.34 -3.53
C VAL A 45 -6.21 6.52 -2.44
N PHE A 46 -5.76 6.60 -1.19
CA PHE A 46 -6.28 5.77 -0.11
C PHE A 46 -6.69 6.59 1.12
N SER A 47 -5.74 6.99 1.95
CA SER A 47 -5.98 7.76 3.17
C SER A 47 -4.76 8.62 3.50
N CYS A 48 -4.90 9.61 4.37
CA CYS A 48 -3.81 10.51 4.73
C CYS A 48 -2.69 9.80 5.52
N GLY A 49 -1.48 10.37 5.50
CA GLY A 49 -0.35 9.95 6.32
C GLY A 49 0.46 8.79 5.73
N ILE A 50 1.50 8.37 6.46
CA ILE A 50 2.51 7.41 5.97
C ILE A 50 1.89 6.04 5.64
N ALA A 51 1.04 5.51 6.53
CA ALA A 51 0.33 4.26 6.28
C ALA A 51 -0.57 4.38 5.05
N GLY A 52 -1.23 5.52 4.89
CA GLY A 52 -2.05 5.82 3.75
C GLY A 52 -1.28 5.84 2.43
N ALA A 53 -0.12 6.49 2.42
CA ALA A 53 0.79 6.52 1.28
C ALA A 53 1.33 5.13 0.93
N LEU A 54 1.67 4.32 1.94
CA LEU A 54 2.12 2.93 1.75
C LEU A 54 1.04 2.09 1.06
N HIS A 55 -0.20 2.15 1.56
CA HIS A 55 -1.32 1.40 1.00
C HIS A 55 -1.74 1.91 -0.38
N GLY A 56 -1.67 3.23 -0.63
CA GLY A 56 -1.83 3.82 -1.96
C GLY A 56 -0.78 3.32 -2.96
N GLY A 57 0.48 3.15 -2.52
CA GLY A 57 1.54 2.52 -3.31
C GLY A 57 1.24 1.08 -3.68
N LEU A 58 0.74 0.29 -2.74
CA LEU A 58 0.40 -1.11 -2.97
C LEU A 58 -0.82 -1.27 -3.91
N LEU A 59 -1.81 -0.38 -3.81
CA LEU A 59 -2.92 -0.30 -4.76
C LEU A 59 -2.43 0.07 -6.17
N CYS A 60 -1.49 1.01 -6.26
CA CYS A 60 -0.89 1.39 -7.55
C CYS A 60 -0.14 0.22 -8.18
N ALA A 61 0.69 -0.48 -7.41
CA ALA A 61 1.37 -1.69 -7.88
C ALA A 61 0.36 -2.75 -8.37
N SER A 62 -0.77 -2.91 -7.67
CA SER A 62 -1.82 -3.83 -8.09
C SER A 62 -2.47 -3.42 -9.42
N ALA A 63 -2.68 -2.13 -9.63
CA ALA A 63 -3.23 -1.59 -10.88
C ALA A 63 -2.24 -1.67 -12.06
N VAL A 64 -0.94 -1.55 -11.80
CA VAL A 64 0.10 -1.71 -12.83
C VAL A 64 0.24 -3.17 -13.26
N LEU A 65 0.15 -4.11 -12.30
CA LEU A 65 0.33 -5.54 -12.55
C LEU A 65 -0.97 -6.26 -12.97
N ASP A 66 -2.12 -5.59 -12.88
CA ASP A 66 -3.44 -6.20 -13.01
C ASP A 66 -3.64 -7.42 -12.08
N HIS A 67 -3.12 -7.31 -10.85
CA HIS A 67 -3.10 -8.40 -9.88
C HIS A 67 -3.17 -7.89 -8.44
N ILE A 68 -3.87 -8.60 -7.56
CA ILE A 68 -4.07 -8.15 -6.17
C ILE A 68 -2.86 -8.51 -5.30
N VAL A 69 -1.84 -7.65 -5.30
CA VAL A 69 -0.56 -7.87 -4.59
C VAL A 69 -0.75 -8.04 -3.07
N TYR A 70 -1.83 -7.50 -2.49
CA TYR A 70 -2.17 -7.72 -1.08
C TYR A 70 -2.27 -9.20 -0.72
N LEU A 71 -2.87 -10.01 -1.59
CA LEU A 71 -3.05 -11.44 -1.34
C LEU A 71 -1.70 -12.16 -1.36
N ASP A 72 -0.83 -11.82 -2.30
CA ASP A 72 0.52 -12.38 -2.39
C ASP A 72 1.33 -12.09 -1.13
N LEU A 73 1.25 -10.86 -0.61
CA LEU A 73 1.95 -10.48 0.62
C LEU A 73 1.44 -11.25 1.83
N VAL A 74 0.13 -11.51 1.92
CA VAL A 74 -0.46 -12.33 2.98
C VAL A 74 0.04 -13.77 2.89
N VAL A 75 0.06 -14.35 1.69
CA VAL A 75 0.56 -15.71 1.44
C VAL A 75 2.06 -15.82 1.74
N LEU A 76 2.84 -14.84 1.30
CA LEU A 76 4.28 -14.75 1.56
C LEU A 76 4.56 -14.68 3.05
N LYS A 77 3.88 -13.82 3.79
CA LYS A 77 4.02 -13.70 5.26
C LYS A 77 3.76 -15.02 5.97
N LYS A 78 2.69 -15.75 5.59
CA LYS A 78 2.38 -17.07 6.15
C LYS A 78 3.50 -18.08 5.87
N THR A 79 4.00 -18.10 4.64
CA THR A 79 5.09 -19.00 4.22
C THR A 79 6.38 -18.73 4.97
N LEU A 80 6.77 -17.45 5.11
CA LEU A 80 7.97 -17.05 5.85
C LEU A 80 7.87 -17.41 7.34
N LYS A 81 6.71 -17.18 7.97
CA LYS A 81 6.49 -17.60 9.37
C LYS A 81 6.64 -19.11 9.55
N LYS A 82 6.09 -19.90 8.63
CA LYS A 82 6.20 -21.37 8.66
C LYS A 82 7.66 -21.84 8.49
N ARG A 83 8.43 -21.22 7.60
CA ARG A 83 9.86 -21.51 7.42
C ARG A 83 10.65 -21.20 8.69
N LYS A 84 10.49 -20.00 9.25
CA LYS A 84 11.14 -19.60 10.51
C LYS A 84 10.81 -20.54 11.67
N ALA A 85 9.56 -20.97 11.81
CA ALA A 85 9.17 -21.93 12.84
C ALA A 85 9.87 -23.29 12.69
N ARG A 86 10.03 -23.78 11.46
CA ARG A 86 10.76 -25.03 11.16
C ARG A 86 12.25 -24.90 11.48
N GLU A 87 12.87 -23.79 11.10
CA GLU A 87 14.29 -23.51 11.38
C GLU A 87 14.56 -23.45 12.89
N LEU A 88 13.70 -22.76 13.65
CA LEU A 88 13.80 -22.69 15.10
C LEU A 88 13.64 -24.08 15.75
N ALA A 89 12.71 -24.90 15.26
CA ALA A 89 12.53 -26.27 15.74
C ALA A 89 13.75 -27.15 15.45
N GLN A 90 14.38 -27.01 14.28
CA GLN A 90 15.61 -27.72 13.94
C GLN A 90 16.79 -27.28 14.81
N LEU A 91 16.93 -25.98 15.07
CA LEU A 91 17.97 -25.45 15.95
C LEU A 91 17.79 -25.95 17.39
N ALA A 92 16.56 -25.98 17.90
CA ALA A 92 16.26 -26.50 19.22
C ALA A 92 16.62 -28.00 19.34
N LYS A 93 16.31 -28.81 18.32
CA LYS A 93 16.72 -30.23 18.29
C LYS A 93 18.23 -30.41 18.30
N LYS A 94 18.97 -29.59 17.55
CA LYS A 94 20.45 -29.62 17.52
C LYS A 94 21.10 -29.22 18.84
N LYS A 95 20.46 -28.38 19.66
CA LYS A 95 20.98 -27.99 21.00
C LYS A 95 20.73 -29.05 22.08
N LEU A 96 19.80 -29.97 21.83
CA LEU A 96 19.43 -31.03 22.78
C LEU A 96 20.21 -32.34 22.53
N GLN A 97 20.94 -32.40 21.41
CA GLN A 97 21.89 -33.46 21.05
C GLN A 97 23.29 -33.01 21.42
#